data_AF-A0A8S2UV35-F1
#
_entry.id   AF-A0A8S2UV35-F1
#
_cell.length_a   1.000
_cell.length_b   1.000
_cell.length_c   1.000
_cell.angle_alpha   90.00
_cell.angle_beta   90.00
_cell.angle_gamma   90.00
#
_symmetry.space_group_name_H-M   'P 1'
#
loop_
_entity.id
_entity.type
_entity.pdbx_description
1 polymer ?
#
loop_
_entity_poly.entity_id
_entity_poly.type
_entity_poly.pdbx_seq_one_letter_code
_entity_poly.pdbx_strand_id
1 'polypeptide(L)'
;MTASVHLFVDALDAIENENFNEAVRILTTMIDLYPDPIEEKNKPAVILFLKHRCQAYFSLDNHKDTLVDLQRLQSLGYKVDDDATLSALL
;
A
#
# COMPACT_ATOMS: atom_id res chain seq x y z
N MET A 1 11.43 15.31 6.20
CA MET A 1 10.28 14.53 6.71
C MET A 1 8.93 15.00 6.15
N THR A 2 8.83 16.23 5.61
CA THR A 2 7.58 16.81 5.08
C THR A 2 7.16 16.26 3.70
N ALA A 3 8.11 15.90 2.83
CA ALA A 3 7.82 15.44 1.47
C ALA A 3 7.02 14.13 1.42
N SER A 4 7.35 13.16 2.29
CA SER A 4 6.66 11.86 2.32
C SER A 4 5.21 11.96 2.80
N VAL A 5 4.88 12.95 3.65
CA VAL A 5 3.51 13.16 4.12
C VAL A 5 2.65 13.75 3.00
N HIS A 6 3.16 14.72 2.25
CA HIS A 6 2.42 15.30 1.12
C HIS A 6 2.17 14.26 0.03
N LEU A 7 3.19 13.46 -0.33
CA LEU A 7 3.03 12.36 -1.27
C LEU A 7 1.98 11.34 -0.82
N PHE A 8 1.87 11.07 0.48
CA PHE A 8 0.84 10.15 0.96
C PHE A 8 -0.56 10.74 0.84
N VAL A 9 -0.73 12.03 1.16
CA VAL A 9 -2.01 12.73 0.97
C VAL A 9 -2.41 12.71 -0.50
N ASP A 10 -1.48 12.98 -1.43
CA ASP A 10 -1.74 12.93 -2.86
C ASP A 10 -2.20 11.53 -3.32
N ALA A 11 -1.64 10.46 -2.73
CA ALA A 11 -2.09 9.10 -3.01
C ALA A 11 -3.51 8.82 -2.50
N LEU A 12 -3.87 9.34 -1.30
CA LEU A 12 -5.21 9.21 -0.75
C LEU A 12 -6.23 10.00 -1.59
N ASP A 13 -5.89 11.24 -1.97
CA ASP A 13 -6.72 12.05 -2.85
C ASP A 13 -6.94 11.34 -4.19
N ALA A 14 -5.91 10.69 -4.75
CA ALA A 14 -6.05 9.89 -5.96
C ALA A 14 -7.00 8.70 -5.77
N ILE A 15 -6.98 8.03 -4.61
CA ILE A 15 -7.93 6.94 -4.28
C ILE A 15 -9.36 7.48 -4.15
N GLU A 16 -9.56 8.60 -3.45
CA GLU A 16 -10.87 9.23 -3.26
C GLU A 16 -11.50 9.67 -4.60
N ASN A 17 -10.67 10.07 -5.56
CA ASN A 17 -11.09 10.43 -6.91
C ASN A 17 -11.14 9.23 -7.88
N GLU A 18 -11.05 7.99 -7.38
CA GLU A 18 -11.03 6.73 -8.17
C GLU A 18 -9.91 6.68 -9.22
N ASN A 19 -8.88 7.52 -9.10
CA ASN A 19 -7.70 7.52 -9.96
C ASN A 19 -6.67 6.52 -9.44
N PHE A 20 -7.04 5.23 -9.48
CA PHE A 20 -6.25 4.15 -8.89
C PHE A 20 -4.89 3.97 -9.57
N ASN A 21 -4.77 4.26 -10.87
CA ASN A 21 -3.48 4.22 -11.56
C ASN A 21 -2.49 5.25 -10.97
N GLU A 22 -2.96 6.46 -10.68
CA GLU A 22 -2.12 7.49 -10.06
C GLU A 22 -1.79 7.14 -8.61
N ALA A 23 -2.78 6.64 -7.85
CA ALA A 23 -2.55 6.13 -6.50
C ALA A 23 -1.46 5.05 -6.47
N VAL A 24 -1.54 4.05 -7.37
CA VAL A 24 -0.53 3.00 -7.51
C VAL A 24 0.85 3.59 -7.82
N ARG A 25 0.94 4.55 -8.74
CA ARG A 25 2.20 5.21 -9.12
C ARG A 25 2.85 5.92 -7.93
N ILE A 26 2.07 6.69 -7.18
CA ILE A 26 2.54 7.43 -6.01
C ILE A 26 2.94 6.45 -4.90
N LEU A 27 2.10 5.47 -4.55
CA LEU A 27 2.37 4.48 -3.50
C LEU A 27 3.59 3.63 -3.82
N THR A 28 3.80 3.28 -5.10
CA THR A 28 5.02 2.59 -5.54
C THR A 28 6.26 3.46 -5.32
N THR A 29 6.19 4.74 -5.70
CA THR A 29 7.29 5.69 -5.44
C THR A 29 7.59 5.78 -3.93
N MET A 30 6.54 5.82 -3.10
CA MET A 30 6.72 5.84 -1.65
C MET A 30 7.40 4.57 -1.14
N ILE A 31 6.94 3.39 -1.56
CA ILE A 31 7.54 2.11 -1.18
C ILE A 31 9.01 2.03 -1.61
N ASP A 32 9.36 2.56 -2.79
CA ASP A 32 10.75 2.57 -3.30
C ASP A 32 11.65 3.54 -2.52
N LEU A 33 11.08 4.60 -1.92
CA LEU A 33 11.80 5.49 -0.98
C LEU A 33 12.01 4.84 0.40
N TYR A 34 11.26 3.77 0.70
CA TYR A 34 11.41 2.94 1.90
C TYR A 34 11.63 1.46 1.50
N PRO A 35 12.68 1.15 0.71
CA PRO A 35 12.83 -0.16 0.10
C PRO A 35 13.15 -1.20 1.17
N ASP A 36 12.11 -1.93 1.57
CA ASP A 36 12.05 -2.92 2.64
C ASP A 36 12.43 -2.40 4.05
N PRO A 37 11.72 -2.84 5.11
CA PRO A 37 12.05 -2.47 6.48
C PRO A 37 13.28 -3.26 6.95
N ILE A 38 14.46 -2.91 6.44
CA ILE A 38 15.74 -3.23 7.10
C ILE A 38 15.73 -2.60 8.51
N GLU A 39 15.00 -1.49 8.66
CA GLU A 39 14.80 -0.80 9.94
C GLU A 39 13.34 -0.92 10.41
N GLU A 40 13.13 -1.52 11.58
CA GLU A 40 11.79 -1.71 12.17
C GLU A 40 10.98 -0.42 12.33
N LYS A 41 11.66 0.74 12.44
CA LYS A 41 11.01 2.05 12.54
C LYS A 41 10.18 2.43 11.29
N ASN A 42 10.54 1.90 10.11
CA ASN A 42 9.89 2.24 8.84
C ASN A 42 8.73 1.29 8.50
N LYS A 43 8.68 0.12 9.16
CA LYS A 43 7.71 -0.93 8.89
C LYS A 43 6.25 -0.48 8.96
N PRO A 44 5.81 0.35 9.93
CA PRO A 44 4.42 0.82 9.95
C PRO A 44 4.03 1.62 8.70
N ALA A 45 4.95 2.46 8.19
CA ALA A 45 4.71 3.25 6.99
C ALA A 45 4.61 2.36 5.75
N VAL A 46 5.53 1.40 5.60
CA VAL A 46 5.52 0.44 4.49
C VAL A 46 4.24 -0.41 4.50
N ILE A 47 3.80 -0.88 5.67
CA ILE A 47 2.52 -1.61 5.82
C ILE A 47 1.36 -0.75 5.33
N LEU A 48 1.31 0.52 5.73
CA LEU A 48 0.25 1.43 5.31
C LEU A 48 0.24 1.64 3.79
N PHE A 49 1.41 1.84 3.17
CA PHE A 49 1.50 2.04 1.72
C PHE A 49 1.10 0.78 0.95
N LEU A 50 1.53 -0.40 1.40
CA LEU A 50 1.15 -1.68 0.81
C LEU A 50 -0.36 -1.94 0.95
N LYS A 51 -0.98 -1.58 2.08
CA LYS A 51 -2.43 -1.72 2.27
C LYS A 51 -3.20 -0.91 1.23
N HIS A 52 -2.88 0.38 1.08
CA HIS A 52 -3.56 1.23 0.11
C HIS A 52 -3.28 0.82 -1.34
N ARG A 53 -2.05 0.34 -1.63
CA ARG A 53 -1.71 -0.10 -2.99
C ARG A 53 -2.40 -1.40 -3.36
N CYS A 54 -2.54 -2.31 -2.41
CA CYS A 54 -3.31 -3.53 -2.55
C CYS A 54 -4.77 -3.23 -2.93
N GLN A 55 -5.40 -2.29 -2.24
CA GLN A 55 -6.77 -1.82 -2.55
C GLN A 55 -6.85 -1.20 -3.94
N ALA A 56 -5.91 -0.31 -4.29
CA ALA A 56 -5.90 0.32 -5.60
C ALA A 56 -5.68 -0.69 -6.74
N TYR A 57 -4.80 -1.69 -6.55
CA TYR A 57 -4.63 -2.79 -7.51
C TYR A 57 -5.91 -3.63 -7.63
N PHE A 58 -6.59 -3.91 -6.53
CA PHE A 58 -7.83 -4.66 -6.56
C PHE A 58 -8.93 -3.89 -7.32
N SER A 59 -9.05 -2.58 -7.09
CA SER A 59 -9.95 -1.70 -7.84
C SER A 59 -9.63 -1.59 -9.34
N LEU A 60 -8.41 -1.95 -9.74
CA LEU A 60 -7.98 -2.04 -11.14
C LEU A 60 -8.12 -3.46 -11.72
N ASP A 61 -8.77 -4.39 -11.02
CA ASP A 61 -8.83 -5.82 -11.35
C ASP A 61 -7.43 -6.48 -11.50
N ASN A 62 -6.39 -5.86 -10.93
CA ASN A 62 -5.02 -6.37 -10.99
C ASN A 62 -4.75 -7.30 -9.80
N HIS A 63 -5.46 -8.43 -9.76
CA HIS A 63 -5.37 -9.40 -8.68
C HIS A 63 -3.97 -9.98 -8.47
N LYS A 64 -3.16 -10.04 -9.53
CA LYS A 64 -1.79 -10.54 -9.43
C LYS A 64 -0.95 -9.65 -8.52
N ASP A 65 -0.98 -8.34 -8.74
CA ASP A 65 -0.20 -7.41 -7.93
C ASP A 65 -0.82 -7.18 -6.54
N THR A 66 -2.15 -7.28 -6.43
CA THR A 66 -2.84 -7.37 -5.12
C THR A 66 -2.28 -8.52 -4.29
N LEU A 67 -2.19 -9.73 -4.85
CA LEU A 67 -1.66 -10.91 -4.14
C LEU A 67 -0.19 -10.72 -3.73
N VAL A 68 0.63 -10.09 -4.58
CA VAL A 68 2.02 -9.78 -4.25
C VAL A 68 2.10 -8.85 -3.03
N ASP A 69 1.28 -7.80 -2.98
CA ASP A 69 1.26 -6.89 -1.83
C ASP A 69 0.72 -7.56 -0.55
N LEU A 70 -0.28 -8.42 -0.66
CA LEU A 70 -0.80 -9.21 0.47
C LEU A 70 0.26 -10.17 1.03
N GLN A 71 1.01 -10.87 0.18
CA GLN A 71 2.13 -11.72 0.60
C GLN A 71 3.23 -10.91 1.27
N ARG A 72 3.53 -9.72 0.74
CA ARG A 72 4.52 -8.83 1.35
C ARG A 72 4.06 -8.37 2.73
N LEU A 73 2.79 -8.00 2.90
CA LEU A 73 2.21 -7.68 4.22
C LEU A 73 2.37 -8.84 5.22
N GLN A 74 2.03 -10.07 4.81
CA GLN A 74 2.23 -11.26 5.65
C GLN A 74 3.70 -11.48 6.02
N SER A 75 4.63 -11.26 5.09
CA SER A 75 6.08 -11.36 5.37
C SER A 75 6.57 -10.36 6.41
N LEU A 76 5.88 -9.22 6.55
CA LEU A 76 6.11 -8.23 7.59
C LEU A 76 5.43 -8.59 8.92
N GLY A 77 4.78 -9.75 9.02
CA GLY A 77 4.03 -10.16 10.21
C GLY A 77 2.70 -9.43 10.38
N TYR A 78 2.22 -8.75 9.32
CA TYR A 78 0.90 -8.15 9.32
C TYR A 78 -0.17 -9.23 9.14
N LYS A 79 -1.17 -9.24 10.02
CA LYS A 79 -2.28 -10.19 9.98
C LYS A 79 -3.37 -9.66 9.07
N VAL A 80 -3.32 -10.04 7.79
CA VAL A 80 -4.29 -9.62 6.77
C VAL A 80 -5.72 -10.01 7.15
N ASP A 81 -5.91 -11.19 7.74
CA ASP A 81 -7.22 -11.70 8.13
C ASP A 81 -7.91 -10.86 9.23
N ASP A 82 -7.11 -10.17 10.06
CA ASP A 82 -7.62 -9.29 11.12
C ASP A 82 -8.03 -7.90 10.57
N ASP A 83 -7.65 -7.56 9.33
CA ASP A 83 -8.00 -6.29 8.70
C ASP A 83 -9.27 -6.43 7.85
N ALA A 84 -10.38 -5.84 8.34
CA ALA A 84 -11.68 -5.92 7.68
C ALA A 84 -11.70 -5.42 6.23
N THR A 85 -10.74 -4.57 5.82
CA THR A 85 -10.67 -4.05 4.45
C THR A 85 -9.90 -4.96 3.53
N LEU A 86 -8.90 -5.68 4.03
CA LEU A 86 -8.09 -6.60 3.23
C LEU A 86 -8.60 -8.04 3.26
N SER A 87 -9.26 -8.47 4.34
CA SER A 87 -9.89 -9.80 4.41
C SER A 87 -11.02 -9.99 3.41
N ALA A 88 -11.63 -8.89 2.93
CA ALA A 88 -12.59 -8.91 1.84
C ALA A 88 -11.95 -9.15 0.44
N LEU A 89 -10.62 -9.08 0.35
CA LEU A 89 -9.86 -9.26 -0.90
C LEU A 89 -9.31 -10.69 -1.07
N LEU A 90 -9.49 -11.55 -0.06
CA LEU A 90 -9.06 -12.95 -0.02
C LEU A 90 -10.23 -13.90 -0.33
#